data_AF-A0A1H2TS34-F1
#
_entry.id   AF-A0A1H2TS34-F1
#
_cell.length_a   1.000
_cell.length_b   1.000
_cell.length_c   1.000
_cell.angle_alpha   90.00
_cell.angle_beta   90.00
_cell.angle_gamma   90.00
#
_symmetry.space_group_name_H-M   'P 1'
#
loop_
_entity.id
_entity.type
_entity.pdbx_description
1 polymer ?
#
loop_
_entity_poly.entity_id
_entity_poly.type
_entity_poly.pdbx_seq_one_letter_code
_entity_poly.pdbx_strand_id
1 'polypeptide(L)'
;MATNRINRAEALNAAGIDTSRFVIDLPNGMNAGSSITIDFNNLNDPVVNAATGDSVDVSDVAESGYIKNNKLHRRWVMAQMFKMLNSGDYSKYLKKNYSYMYQFSMLEDELNVLKHMEARDPESFRARQTFFTKGVVFSLFSDYLDKTSSLCAQLKARGGNHIWVSGIGRVPSNKVKTRVLNPIKNMLRRVTVCNSYRELHNLVYNFNHQPHVKLIRKTSKCSDWVAAFKGSGAYYTLQNMILFHDVFIIDDNGNKLYGDDGMAFVDSKLDIYTGEGWRYLAMLKKVIADNNFHFGA
;
A
#
# COMPACT_ATOMS: atom_id res chain seq x y z
N MET A 1 -19.85 2.43 -30.25
CA MET A 1 -19.18 2.60 -28.95
C MET A 1 -19.08 1.23 -28.31
N ALA A 2 -17.99 0.51 -28.57
CA ALA A 2 -17.77 -0.84 -28.05
C ALA A 2 -17.14 -0.74 -26.65
N THR A 3 -17.76 -1.42 -25.70
CA THR A 3 -17.42 -1.45 -24.28
C THR A 3 -16.06 -2.11 -24.05
N ASN A 4 -15.25 -1.50 -23.19
CA ASN A 4 -13.86 -1.85 -22.86
C ASN A 4 -13.63 -3.26 -22.28
N ARG A 5 -14.68 -4.09 -22.15
CA ARG A 5 -14.58 -5.52 -21.83
C ARG A 5 -13.92 -6.34 -22.95
N ILE A 6 -14.10 -5.89 -24.19
CA ILE A 6 -13.67 -6.62 -25.39
C ILE A 6 -12.14 -6.60 -25.56
N ASN A 7 -11.48 -5.51 -25.12
CA ASN A 7 -10.04 -5.29 -25.35
C ASN A 7 -9.09 -6.29 -24.65
N ARG A 8 -9.43 -6.83 -23.47
CA ARG A 8 -8.54 -7.76 -22.76
C ARG A 8 -8.64 -9.19 -23.26
N ALA A 9 -9.85 -9.65 -23.57
CA ALA A 9 -10.05 -10.97 -24.13
C ALA A 9 -9.41 -11.05 -25.53
N GLU A 10 -9.56 -9.99 -26.32
CA GLU A 10 -8.89 -9.87 -27.63
C GLU A 10 -7.37 -9.82 -27.51
N ALA A 11 -6.82 -9.06 -26.56
CA ALA A 11 -5.38 -9.03 -26.33
C ALA A 11 -4.82 -10.39 -25.86
N LEU A 12 -5.56 -11.13 -25.04
CA LEU A 12 -5.19 -12.47 -24.59
C LEU A 12 -5.29 -13.50 -25.73
N ASN A 13 -6.35 -13.43 -26.54
CA ASN A 13 -6.49 -14.26 -27.74
C ASN A 13 -5.38 -13.95 -28.76
N ALA A 14 -5.02 -12.68 -28.94
CA ALA A 14 -3.89 -12.27 -29.79
C ALA A 14 -2.54 -12.78 -29.27
N ALA A 15 -2.41 -12.96 -27.95
CA ALA A 15 -1.26 -13.60 -27.31
C ALA A 15 -1.34 -15.15 -27.32
N GLY A 16 -2.32 -15.73 -28.00
CA GLY A 16 -2.51 -17.19 -28.12
C GLY A 16 -3.12 -17.86 -26.90
N ILE A 17 -3.68 -17.11 -25.95
CA ILE A 17 -4.33 -17.63 -24.75
C ILE A 17 -5.83 -17.79 -25.05
N ASP A 18 -6.33 -19.03 -25.00
CA ASP A 18 -7.74 -19.36 -25.20
C ASP A 18 -8.62 -18.72 -24.12
N THR A 19 -9.35 -17.65 -24.48
CA THR A 19 -10.24 -16.95 -23.54
C THR A 19 -11.63 -17.55 -23.45
N SER A 20 -11.99 -18.52 -24.30
CA SER A 20 -13.34 -19.11 -24.34
C SER A 20 -13.72 -19.77 -23.00
N ARG A 21 -12.72 -20.16 -22.21
CA ARG A 21 -12.87 -20.75 -20.86
C ARG A 21 -13.13 -19.71 -19.76
N PHE A 22 -12.92 -18.43 -20.02
CA PHE A 22 -13.08 -17.33 -19.06
C PHE A 22 -14.27 -16.42 -19.38
N VAL A 23 -14.89 -16.60 -20.55
CA VAL A 23 -16.07 -15.86 -20.97
C VAL A 23 -17.28 -16.78 -20.82
N ILE A 24 -18.21 -16.38 -19.96
CA ILE A 24 -19.49 -17.08 -19.79
C ILE A 24 -20.52 -16.34 -20.63
N ASP A 25 -20.94 -16.95 -21.73
CA ASP A 25 -22.11 -16.48 -22.49
C ASP A 25 -23.37 -16.83 -21.71
N LEU A 26 -24.04 -15.80 -21.20
CA LEU A 26 -25.31 -15.98 -20.51
C LEU A 26 -26.47 -16.00 -21.52
N PRO A 27 -27.43 -16.93 -21.40
CA PRO A 27 -28.60 -16.94 -22.26
C PRO A 27 -29.41 -15.65 -22.12
N ASN A 28 -29.86 -15.11 -23.25
CA ASN A 28 -30.80 -13.98 -23.25
C ASN A 28 -32.10 -14.38 -22.54
N GLY A 29 -32.51 -13.60 -21.53
CA GLY A 29 -33.77 -13.82 -20.81
C GLY A 29 -33.65 -14.42 -19.39
N MET A 30 -32.45 -14.44 -18.79
CA MET A 30 -32.31 -14.76 -17.37
C MET A 30 -33.00 -13.71 -16.49
N ASN A 31 -33.95 -14.16 -15.66
CA ASN A 31 -34.61 -13.31 -14.67
C ASN A 31 -33.63 -12.89 -13.57
N ALA A 32 -33.70 -11.64 -13.10
CA ALA A 32 -32.90 -11.18 -11.98
C ALA A 32 -33.09 -12.10 -10.75
N GLY A 33 -31.97 -12.61 -10.21
CA GLY A 33 -31.98 -13.56 -9.08
C GLY A 33 -31.87 -15.04 -9.46
N SER A 34 -31.71 -15.37 -10.74
CA SER A 34 -31.42 -16.76 -11.15
C SER A 34 -29.98 -17.16 -10.82
N SER A 35 -29.82 -18.35 -10.24
CA SER A 35 -28.53 -18.94 -9.91
C SER A 35 -27.91 -19.61 -11.14
N ILE A 36 -26.62 -19.36 -11.36
CA ILE A 36 -25.83 -20.03 -12.40
C ILE A 36 -24.96 -21.08 -11.71
N THR A 37 -25.09 -22.33 -12.10
CA THR A 37 -24.22 -23.42 -11.65
C THR A 37 -23.16 -23.66 -12.71
N ILE A 38 -21.89 -23.49 -12.35
CA ILE A 38 -20.74 -23.78 -13.22
C ILE A 38 -20.18 -25.13 -12.80
N ASP A 39 -20.27 -26.12 -13.69
CA ASP A 39 -19.76 -27.46 -13.45
C ASP A 39 -18.38 -27.65 -14.09
N PHE A 40 -17.38 -28.04 -13.31
CA PHE A 40 -15.98 -28.21 -13.74
C PHE A 40 -15.63 -29.67 -14.10
N ASN A 41 -16.61 -30.49 -14.47
CA ASN A 41 -16.47 -31.94 -14.60
C ASN A 41 -15.83 -32.46 -15.91
N ASN A 42 -14.86 -31.76 -16.50
CA ASN A 42 -14.07 -32.32 -17.61
C ASN A 42 -12.59 -31.90 -17.58
N LEU A 43 -12.01 -31.87 -16.38
CA LEU A 43 -10.56 -31.90 -16.21
C LEU A 43 -10.11 -33.35 -16.36
N ASN A 44 -9.65 -33.73 -17.56
CA ASN A 44 -8.72 -34.85 -17.69
C ASN A 44 -7.54 -34.54 -16.75
N ASP A 45 -7.50 -35.28 -15.65
CA ASP A 45 -6.62 -35.24 -14.49
C ASP A 45 -5.87 -33.92 -14.21
N PRO A 46 -6.11 -33.25 -13.06
CA PRO A 46 -5.19 -32.24 -12.60
C PRO A 46 -3.85 -32.93 -12.32
N VAL A 47 -2.86 -32.65 -13.16
CA VAL A 47 -1.46 -32.91 -12.82
C VAL A 47 -1.16 -32.05 -11.60
N VAL A 48 -1.26 -32.67 -10.42
CA VAL A 48 -0.76 -32.12 -9.16
C VAL A 48 0.76 -32.07 -9.31
N ASN A 49 1.25 -30.95 -9.82
CA ASN A 49 2.66 -30.60 -9.63
C ASN A 49 2.82 -30.32 -8.14
N ALA A 50 3.38 -31.30 -7.44
CA ALA A 50 3.77 -31.16 -6.06
C ALA A 50 4.79 -30.02 -5.90
N ALA A 51 4.64 -29.30 -4.78
CA ALA A 51 5.56 -28.34 -4.16
C ALA A 51 5.58 -26.90 -4.72
N THR A 52 4.83 -25.98 -4.08
CA THR A 52 5.33 -25.15 -2.96
C THR A 52 4.34 -24.02 -2.62
N GLY A 53 3.72 -24.07 -1.43
CA GLY A 53 3.45 -22.89 -0.61
C GLY A 53 2.34 -21.89 -0.98
N ASP A 54 1.37 -22.17 -1.85
CA ASP A 54 0.21 -21.28 -2.10
C ASP A 54 -1.02 -22.08 -2.59
N SER A 55 -1.55 -23.03 -1.81
CA SER A 55 -2.81 -23.70 -2.19
C SER A 55 -4.01 -22.81 -1.83
N VAL A 56 -4.74 -22.35 -2.85
CA VAL A 56 -6.03 -21.66 -2.70
C VAL A 56 -7.06 -22.68 -2.24
N ASP A 57 -7.68 -22.45 -1.09
CA ASP A 57 -8.78 -23.28 -0.61
C ASP A 57 -10.05 -22.94 -1.39
N VAL A 58 -10.49 -23.88 -2.22
CA VAL A 58 -11.64 -23.71 -3.13
C VAL A 58 -12.95 -23.59 -2.34
N SER A 59 -13.00 -24.14 -1.12
CA SER A 59 -14.19 -24.05 -0.26
C SER A 59 -14.41 -22.63 0.27
N ASP A 60 -13.35 -21.93 0.66
CA ASP A 60 -13.36 -20.51 1.05
C ASP A 60 -13.85 -19.60 -0.10
N VAL A 61 -13.49 -19.93 -1.35
CA VAL A 61 -13.92 -19.17 -2.54
C VAL A 61 -15.41 -19.37 -2.82
N ALA A 62 -15.91 -20.59 -2.62
CA ALA A 62 -17.32 -20.93 -2.85
C ALA A 62 -18.25 -20.26 -1.81
N GLU A 63 -17.83 -20.15 -0.55
CA GLU A 63 -18.61 -19.47 0.50
C GLU A 63 -18.48 -17.95 0.46
N SER A 64 -17.28 -17.42 0.26
CA SER A 64 -17.04 -15.97 0.33
C SER A 64 -17.18 -15.25 -1.01
N GLY A 65 -17.07 -15.95 -2.14
CA GLY A 65 -16.93 -15.36 -3.48
C GLY A 65 -15.57 -14.68 -3.72
N TYR A 66 -14.62 -14.78 -2.78
CA TYR A 66 -13.32 -14.14 -2.84
C TYR A 66 -12.17 -15.15 -2.88
N ILE A 67 -11.26 -14.98 -3.84
CA ILE A 67 -9.95 -15.65 -3.82
C ILE A 67 -9.08 -14.98 -2.76
N LYS A 68 -8.80 -15.69 -1.65
CA LYS A 68 -7.75 -15.30 -0.70
C LYS A 68 -6.41 -15.30 -1.41
N ASN A 69 -6.01 -14.13 -1.89
CA ASN A 69 -4.68 -13.90 -2.42
C ASN A 69 -4.09 -12.70 -1.68
N ASN A 70 -3.24 -12.98 -0.70
CA ASN A 70 -2.55 -11.95 0.09
C ASN A 70 -1.55 -11.14 -0.76
N LYS A 71 -1.28 -11.57 -2.01
CA LYS A 71 -0.44 -10.88 -2.99
C LYS A 71 -1.25 -9.99 -3.93
N LEU A 72 -2.59 -10.00 -3.87
CA LEU A 72 -3.47 -9.09 -4.62
C LEU A 72 -3.51 -7.70 -3.92
N HIS A 73 -2.35 -7.06 -3.87
CA HIS A 73 -2.08 -5.75 -3.26
C HIS A 73 -3.16 -4.70 -3.58
N ARG A 74 -3.68 -4.72 -4.81
CA ARG A 74 -4.63 -3.74 -5.34
C ARG A 74 -5.99 -3.76 -4.63
N ARG A 75 -6.57 -4.95 -4.35
CA ARG A 75 -7.88 -5.06 -3.67
C ARG A 75 -7.79 -4.77 -2.19
N TRP A 76 -6.70 -5.19 -1.55
CA TRP A 76 -6.48 -4.93 -0.13
C TRP A 76 -6.28 -3.44 0.15
N VAL A 77 -5.51 -2.73 -0.69
CA VAL A 77 -5.29 -1.28 -0.53
C VAL A 77 -6.60 -0.50 -0.64
N MET A 78 -7.44 -0.79 -1.63
CA MET A 78 -8.76 -0.17 -1.78
C MET A 78 -9.65 -0.38 -0.54
N ALA A 79 -9.76 -1.62 -0.06
CA ALA A 79 -10.57 -1.91 1.14
C ALA A 79 -10.05 -1.19 2.39
N GLN A 80 -8.72 -1.15 2.59
CA GLN A 80 -8.12 -0.40 3.70
C GLN A 80 -8.39 1.11 3.57
N MET A 81 -8.31 1.66 2.37
CA MET A 81 -8.57 3.08 2.13
C MET A 81 -10.01 3.46 2.42
N PHE A 82 -10.97 2.65 1.98
CA PHE A 82 -12.39 2.84 2.31
C PHE A 82 -12.66 2.75 3.80
N LYS A 83 -12.06 1.77 4.50
CA LYS A 83 -12.14 1.68 5.96
C LYS A 83 -11.61 2.93 6.66
N MET A 84 -10.48 3.48 6.18
CA MET A 84 -9.91 4.71 6.72
C MET A 84 -10.75 5.95 6.41
N LEU A 85 -11.36 6.03 5.21
CA LEU A 85 -12.29 7.09 4.84
C LEU A 85 -13.53 7.10 5.74
N ASN A 86 -14.12 5.92 6.01
CA ASN A 86 -15.28 5.77 6.90
C ASN A 86 -14.99 6.17 8.36
N SER A 87 -13.72 6.19 8.77
CA SER A 87 -13.34 6.63 10.11
C SER A 87 -13.33 8.15 10.33
N GLY A 88 -13.49 8.94 9.25
CA GLY A 88 -13.55 10.40 9.26
C GLY A 88 -12.19 11.10 9.37
N ASP A 89 -11.30 10.65 10.27
CA ASP A 89 -9.96 11.20 10.45
C ASP A 89 -8.88 10.12 10.28
N TYR A 90 -8.22 10.20 9.13
CA TYR A 90 -7.16 9.28 8.72
C TYR A 90 -5.97 9.26 9.68
N SER A 91 -5.53 10.43 10.16
CA SER A 91 -4.37 10.53 11.06
C SER A 91 -4.71 9.97 12.45
N LYS A 92 -5.94 10.24 12.92
CA LYS A 92 -6.47 9.66 14.16
C LYS A 92 -6.65 8.16 14.05
N TYR A 93 -7.12 7.65 12.92
CA TYR A 93 -7.23 6.22 12.65
C TYR A 93 -5.85 5.54 12.73
N LEU A 94 -4.84 6.09 12.05
CA LEU A 94 -3.48 5.54 12.09
C LEU A 94 -2.89 5.55 13.50
N LYS A 95 -3.12 6.62 14.26
CA LYS A 95 -2.68 6.75 15.66
C LYS A 95 -3.38 5.75 16.59
N LYS A 96 -4.66 5.47 16.37
CA LYS A 96 -5.47 4.56 17.20
C LYS A 96 -5.14 3.10 16.93
N ASN A 97 -4.96 2.72 15.66
CA ASN A 97 -4.92 1.33 15.24
C ASN A 97 -3.50 0.76 15.09
N TYR A 98 -2.51 1.58 14.71
CA TYR A 98 -1.16 1.10 14.43
C TYR A 98 -0.12 1.67 15.40
N SER A 99 0.88 0.85 15.75
CA SER A 99 2.06 1.32 16.49
C SER A 99 2.85 2.31 15.65
N TYR A 100 3.73 3.11 16.27
CA TYR A 100 4.62 3.99 15.50
C TYR A 100 5.53 3.19 14.54
N MET A 101 6.00 2.01 14.98
CA MET A 101 6.93 1.18 14.19
C MET A 101 6.30 0.56 12.95
N TYR A 102 4.96 0.51 12.86
CA TYR A 102 4.25 0.12 11.63
C TYR A 102 4.72 0.89 10.39
N GLN A 103 5.11 2.17 10.55
CA GLN A 103 5.60 2.99 9.46
C GLN A 103 6.87 2.39 8.83
N PHE A 104 7.78 1.86 9.65
CA PHE A 104 9.00 1.25 9.16
C PHE A 104 8.77 -0.12 8.56
N SER A 105 7.86 -0.93 9.13
CA SER A 105 7.51 -2.23 8.55
C SER A 105 6.87 -2.05 7.16
N MET A 106 5.91 -1.15 7.06
CA MET A 106 5.28 -0.85 5.78
C MET A 106 6.27 -0.25 4.77
N LEU A 107 7.15 0.65 5.22
CA LEU A 107 8.20 1.20 4.37
C LEU A 107 9.19 0.13 3.89
N GLU A 108 9.53 -0.86 4.72
CA GLU A 108 10.36 -2.00 4.30
C GLU A 108 9.71 -2.76 3.15
N ASP A 109 8.41 -3.10 3.29
CA ASP A 109 7.65 -3.79 2.25
C ASP A 109 7.62 -2.98 0.93
N GLU A 110 7.40 -1.68 1.02
CA GLU A 110 7.39 -0.78 -0.14
C GLU A 110 8.76 -0.72 -0.84
N LEU A 111 9.84 -0.56 -0.07
CA LEU A 111 11.20 -0.54 -0.61
C LEU A 111 11.59 -1.91 -1.18
N ASN A 112 11.07 -3.01 -0.63
CA ASN A 112 11.27 -4.36 -1.13
C ASN A 112 10.59 -4.56 -2.50
N VAL A 113 9.44 -3.93 -2.73
CA VAL A 113 8.80 -3.92 -4.06
C VAL A 113 9.62 -3.05 -5.01
N LEU A 114 9.95 -1.81 -4.63
CA LEU A 114 10.66 -0.86 -5.48
C LEU A 114 12.02 -1.39 -5.95
N LYS A 115 12.79 -2.06 -5.07
CA LYS A 115 14.10 -2.63 -5.46
C LYS A 115 14.02 -3.71 -6.55
N HIS A 116 12.88 -4.40 -6.67
CA HIS A 116 12.70 -5.46 -7.67
C HIS A 116 11.97 -4.96 -8.93
N MET A 117 11.18 -3.89 -8.79
CA MET A 117 10.31 -3.37 -9.83
C MET A 117 11.07 -2.54 -10.88
N GLU A 118 12.14 -1.83 -10.48
CA GLU A 118 12.91 -0.93 -11.35
C GLU A 118 13.34 -1.58 -12.68
N ALA A 119 13.74 -2.84 -12.68
CA ALA A 119 14.18 -3.56 -13.88
C ALA A 119 13.04 -4.27 -14.65
N ARG A 120 11.88 -4.50 -14.02
CA ARG A 120 10.81 -5.34 -14.55
C ARG A 120 9.63 -4.56 -15.09
N ASP A 121 9.30 -3.44 -14.45
CA ASP A 121 8.13 -2.63 -14.75
C ASP A 121 8.44 -1.15 -14.45
N PRO A 122 9.06 -0.44 -15.41
CA PRO A 122 9.45 0.96 -15.25
C PRO A 122 8.26 1.90 -15.01
N GLU A 123 7.09 1.57 -15.55
CA GLU A 123 5.89 2.40 -15.47
C GLU A 123 5.27 2.34 -14.07
N SER A 124 5.05 1.13 -13.54
CA SER A 124 4.60 0.95 -12.15
C SER A 124 5.65 1.43 -11.15
N PHE A 125 6.94 1.29 -11.48
CA PHE A 125 8.03 1.84 -10.68
C PHE A 125 7.91 3.35 -10.57
N ARG A 126 7.67 4.05 -11.69
CA ARG A 126 7.51 5.51 -11.72
C ARG A 126 6.39 5.98 -10.79
N ALA A 127 5.20 5.38 -10.87
CA ALA A 127 4.10 5.77 -10.01
C ALA A 127 4.41 5.53 -8.52
N ARG A 128 5.04 4.40 -8.20
CA ARG A 128 5.30 3.99 -6.81
C ARG A 128 6.42 4.79 -6.15
N GLN A 129 7.48 5.13 -6.89
CA GLN A 129 8.62 5.90 -6.36
C GLN A 129 8.22 7.32 -5.95
N THR A 130 7.22 7.92 -6.61
CA THR A 130 6.72 9.27 -6.32
C THR A 130 6.23 9.42 -4.88
N PHE A 131 5.65 8.37 -4.31
CA PHE A 131 5.14 8.39 -2.94
C PHE A 131 6.22 8.07 -1.92
N PHE A 132 7.04 7.04 -2.17
CA PHE A 132 8.06 6.56 -1.22
C PHE A 132 9.46 6.96 -1.67
N THR A 133 9.74 8.26 -1.61
CA THR A 133 11.04 8.82 -1.98
C THR A 133 12.08 8.66 -0.87
N LYS A 134 13.36 8.82 -1.22
CA LYS A 134 14.45 8.94 -0.23
C LYS A 134 14.17 10.02 0.83
N GLY A 135 13.48 11.10 0.44
CA GLY A 135 13.05 12.16 1.35
C GLY A 135 12.11 11.66 2.43
N VAL A 136 11.10 10.86 2.06
CA VAL A 136 10.16 10.27 3.03
C VAL A 136 10.87 9.33 4.01
N VAL A 137 11.82 8.52 3.53
CA VAL A 137 12.65 7.65 4.39
C VAL A 137 13.45 8.51 5.39
N PHE A 138 14.09 9.57 4.91
CA PHE A 138 14.86 10.50 5.75
C PHE A 138 13.96 11.17 6.82
N SER A 139 12.83 11.72 6.41
CA SER A 139 11.87 12.37 7.31
C SER A 139 11.34 11.42 8.38
N LEU A 140 11.10 10.15 8.05
CA LEU A 140 10.67 9.15 9.03
C LEU A 140 11.75 8.88 10.08
N PHE A 141 13.01 8.69 9.66
CA PHE A 141 14.12 8.52 10.61
C PHE A 141 14.36 9.78 11.46
N SER A 142 14.16 10.98 10.89
CA SER A 142 14.32 12.25 11.61
C SER A 142 13.24 12.41 12.67
N ASP A 143 11.98 12.22 12.30
CA ASP A 143 10.83 12.26 13.22
C ASP A 143 10.97 11.20 14.33
N TYR A 144 11.48 10.01 13.99
CA TYR A 144 11.76 8.96 14.96
C TYR A 144 12.88 9.34 15.93
N LEU A 145 13.95 9.97 15.45
CA LEU A 145 15.05 10.48 16.28
C LEU A 145 14.55 11.53 17.28
N ASP A 146 13.74 12.47 16.82
CA ASP A 146 13.21 13.55 17.66
C ASP A 146 12.30 12.97 18.75
N LYS A 147 11.35 12.12 18.37
CA LYS A 147 10.44 11.46 19.32
C LYS A 147 11.18 10.55 20.31
N THR A 148 12.22 9.85 19.85
CA THR A 148 13.08 9.03 20.71
C THR A 148 13.87 9.89 21.68
N SER A 149 14.38 11.03 21.23
CA SER A 149 15.12 11.99 22.06
C SER A 149 14.22 12.58 23.14
N SER A 150 13.00 13.00 22.79
CA SER A 150 12.00 13.49 23.74
C SER A 150 11.59 12.43 24.75
N LEU A 151 11.37 11.18 24.31
CA LEU A 151 11.07 10.07 25.22
C LEU A 151 12.20 9.85 26.22
N CYS A 152 13.45 9.79 25.74
CA CYS A 152 14.61 9.56 26.60
C CYS A 152 14.79 10.67 27.64
N ALA A 153 14.52 11.93 27.28
CA ALA A 153 14.59 13.07 28.19
C ALA A 153 13.55 13.00 29.32
N GLN A 154 12.40 12.36 29.09
CA GLN A 154 11.32 12.21 30.08
C GLN A 154 11.52 11.01 31.02
N LEU A 155 12.40 10.06 30.66
CA LEU A 155 12.63 8.86 31.47
C LEU A 155 13.46 9.20 32.72
N LYS A 156 12.91 8.89 33.90
CA LYS A 156 13.63 9.05 35.18
C LYS A 156 14.65 7.93 35.38
N ALA A 157 15.83 8.28 35.89
CA ALA A 157 16.84 7.30 36.28
C ALA A 157 16.35 6.49 37.49
N ARG A 158 16.38 5.15 37.38
CA ARG A 158 16.10 4.25 38.52
C ARG A 158 17.40 4.06 39.30
N GLY A 159 17.43 4.47 40.57
CA GLY A 159 18.62 4.39 41.41
C GLY A 159 19.81 5.21 40.88
N GLY A 160 19.55 6.35 40.22
CA GLY A 160 20.55 7.34 39.80
C GLY A 160 21.35 7.03 38.53
N ASN A 161 21.64 5.76 38.22
CA ASN A 161 22.66 5.44 37.21
C ASN A 161 22.15 4.90 35.87
N HIS A 162 20.90 4.44 35.80
CA HIS A 162 20.35 3.80 34.59
C HIS A 162 18.91 4.22 34.30
N ILE A 163 18.55 4.26 33.02
CA ILE A 163 17.18 4.38 32.54
C ILE A 163 16.74 3.08 31.86
N TRP A 164 15.43 2.81 31.85
CA TRP A 164 14.85 1.71 31.11
C TRP A 164 14.23 2.23 29.82
N VAL A 165 14.75 1.80 28.67
CA VAL A 165 14.28 2.22 27.34
C VAL A 165 13.55 1.05 26.69
N SER A 166 12.26 1.21 26.44
CA SER A 166 11.44 0.15 25.82
C SER A 166 12.03 -0.29 24.48
N GLY A 167 12.20 -1.59 24.28
CA GLY A 167 12.82 -2.18 23.08
C GLY A 167 14.34 -2.31 23.11
N ILE A 168 15.03 -1.56 23.98
CA ILE A 168 16.50 -1.66 24.19
C ILE A 168 16.84 -2.31 25.54
N GLY A 169 16.09 -2.00 26.60
CA GLY A 169 16.34 -2.48 27.96
C GLY A 169 17.05 -1.45 28.84
N ARG A 170 17.95 -1.92 29.72
CA ARG A 170 18.67 -1.10 30.69
C ARG A 170 19.83 -0.34 30.03
N VAL A 171 19.81 0.99 30.11
CA VAL A 171 20.84 1.87 29.52
C VAL A 171 21.43 2.79 30.60
N PRO A 172 22.76 2.88 30.76
CA PRO A 172 23.37 3.88 31.64
C PRO A 172 22.97 5.30 31.23
N SER A 173 22.59 6.15 32.18
CA SER A 173 22.05 7.50 31.90
C SER A 173 23.03 8.36 31.09
N ASN A 174 24.34 8.21 31.31
CA ASN A 174 25.40 8.89 30.55
C ASN A 174 25.69 8.30 29.16
N LYS A 175 25.13 7.14 28.82
CA LYS A 175 25.32 6.46 27.52
C LYS A 175 24.08 6.48 26.63
N VAL A 176 23.02 7.21 27.00
CA VAL A 176 21.79 7.33 26.18
C VAL A 176 22.11 7.87 24.79
N LYS A 177 22.93 8.93 24.70
CA LYS A 177 23.36 9.50 23.41
C LYS A 177 24.07 8.48 22.54
N THR A 178 25.01 7.72 23.10
CA THR A 178 25.85 6.79 22.34
C THR A 178 25.17 5.46 22.02
N ARG A 179 24.33 4.93 22.92
CA ARG A 179 23.65 3.64 22.74
C ARG A 179 22.28 3.71 22.09
N VAL A 180 21.61 4.85 22.14
CA VAL A 180 20.23 4.99 21.64
C VAL A 180 20.16 5.99 20.49
N LEU A 181 20.66 7.21 20.67
CA LEU A 181 20.47 8.28 19.68
C LEU A 181 21.45 8.20 18.51
N ASN A 182 22.73 7.91 18.78
CA ASN A 182 23.77 7.82 17.75
C ASN A 182 23.50 6.73 16.70
N PRO A 183 23.01 5.52 17.04
CA PRO A 183 22.60 4.53 16.04
C PRO A 183 21.58 5.10 15.03
N ILE A 184 20.56 5.82 15.51
CA ILE A 184 19.53 6.44 14.66
C ILE A 184 20.15 7.56 13.81
N LYS A 185 21.02 8.41 14.39
CA LYS A 185 21.76 9.44 13.64
C LYS A 185 22.65 8.85 12.55
N ASN A 186 23.26 7.70 12.80
CA ASN A 186 24.04 6.99 11.80
C ASN A 186 23.15 6.44 10.68
N MET A 187 21.94 5.96 10.99
CA MET A 187 20.97 5.59 9.94
C MET A 187 20.61 6.80 9.07
N LEU A 188 20.33 7.97 9.65
CA LEU A 188 20.07 9.20 8.89
C LEU A 188 21.19 9.56 7.92
N ARG A 189 22.45 9.53 8.39
CA ARG A 189 23.62 9.76 7.53
C ARG A 189 23.76 8.72 6.42
N ARG A 190 23.34 7.47 6.68
CA ARG A 190 23.35 6.42 5.65
C ARG A 190 22.25 6.65 4.62
N VAL A 191 21.05 7.07 5.02
CA VAL A 191 19.97 7.42 4.08
C VAL A 191 20.45 8.50 3.09
N THR A 192 21.18 9.51 3.55
CA THR A 192 21.62 10.61 2.65
C THR A 192 22.54 10.13 1.53
N VAL A 193 23.38 9.14 1.79
CA VAL A 193 24.35 8.61 0.82
C VAL A 193 23.82 7.42 0.02
N CYS A 194 22.64 6.87 0.34
CA CYS A 194 22.02 5.83 -0.46
C CYS A 194 21.65 6.35 -1.85
N ASN A 195 22.04 5.60 -2.88
CA ASN A 195 21.83 5.94 -4.29
C ASN A 195 20.85 5.01 -5.01
N SER A 196 20.36 3.98 -4.33
CA SER A 196 19.38 3.04 -4.91
C SER A 196 18.34 2.58 -3.90
N TYR A 197 17.18 2.14 -4.41
CA TYR A 197 16.13 1.52 -3.60
C TYR A 197 16.59 0.23 -2.91
N ARG A 198 17.54 -0.51 -3.51
CA ARG A 198 18.15 -1.68 -2.89
C ARG A 198 18.94 -1.32 -1.63
N GLU A 199 19.72 -0.25 -1.68
CA GLU A 199 20.46 0.23 -0.50
C GLU A 199 19.53 0.77 0.59
N LEU A 200 18.51 1.55 0.20
CA LEU A 200 17.48 2.04 1.12
C LEU A 200 16.73 0.89 1.80
N HIS A 201 16.30 -0.11 1.02
CA HIS A 201 15.67 -1.32 1.55
C HIS A 201 16.57 -1.99 2.57
N ASN A 202 17.83 -2.26 2.23
CA ASN A 202 18.75 -2.96 3.12
C ASN A 202 18.99 -2.17 4.42
N LEU A 203 19.00 -0.84 4.34
CA LEU A 203 19.13 0.02 5.52
C LEU A 203 17.92 -0.10 6.45
N VAL A 204 16.70 0.00 5.90
CA VAL A 204 15.44 -0.11 6.67
C VAL A 204 15.24 -1.53 7.20
N TYR A 205 15.50 -2.55 6.38
CA TYR A 205 15.48 -3.97 6.78
C TYR A 205 16.36 -4.21 8.00
N ASN A 206 17.62 -3.79 7.95
CA ASN A 206 18.54 -3.97 9.08
C ASN A 206 18.08 -3.23 10.34
N PHE A 207 17.49 -2.04 10.20
CA PHE A 207 16.94 -1.30 11.33
C PHE A 207 15.73 -2.01 11.97
N ASN A 208 14.81 -2.54 11.16
CA ASN A 208 13.62 -3.25 11.64
C ASN A 208 13.97 -4.55 12.38
N HIS A 209 15.04 -5.22 11.96
CA HIS A 209 15.49 -6.50 12.52
C HIS A 209 16.52 -6.35 13.65
N GLN A 210 16.80 -5.12 14.09
CA GLN A 210 17.65 -4.83 15.24
C GLN A 210 16.84 -4.29 16.42
N PRO A 211 17.31 -4.45 17.67
CA PRO A 211 16.70 -3.80 18.82
C PRO A 211 16.65 -2.28 18.63
N HIS A 212 15.44 -1.74 18.65
CA HIS A 212 15.17 -0.31 18.49
C HIS A 212 14.17 0.16 19.55
N VAL A 213 14.12 1.47 19.78
CA VAL A 213 13.22 2.05 20.78
C VAL A 213 11.76 1.86 20.35
N LYS A 214 10.96 1.26 21.23
CA LYS A 214 9.52 1.13 21.03
C LYS A 214 8.81 2.36 21.59
N LEU A 215 8.40 3.26 20.70
CA LEU A 215 7.59 4.43 21.07
C LEU A 215 6.20 4.01 21.55
N ILE A 216 5.58 4.87 22.35
CA ILE A 216 4.23 4.66 22.90
C ILE A 216 3.23 4.43 21.77
N ARG A 217 2.27 3.50 21.95
CA ARG A 217 1.31 3.12 20.91
C ARG A 217 0.59 4.33 20.29
N LYS A 218 0.23 5.32 21.11
CA LYS A 218 -0.49 6.53 20.70
C LYS A 218 0.42 7.64 20.17
N THR A 219 1.70 7.41 19.88
CA THR A 219 2.55 8.43 19.28
C THR A 219 2.05 8.80 17.87
N SER A 220 2.02 10.10 17.56
CA SER A 220 1.68 10.60 16.22
C SER A 220 2.66 10.03 15.19
N LYS A 221 2.18 9.80 13.97
CA LYS A 221 3.00 9.31 12.86
C LYS A 221 3.80 10.47 12.22
N CYS A 222 4.83 10.16 11.45
CA CYS A 222 5.58 11.14 10.66
C CYS A 222 4.64 11.75 9.60
N SER A 223 4.63 13.08 9.46
CA SER A 223 3.75 13.79 8.53
C SER A 223 3.97 13.35 7.08
N ASP A 224 5.24 13.25 6.67
CA ASP A 224 5.63 12.99 5.30
C ASP A 224 5.30 11.55 4.92
N TRP A 225 5.53 10.62 5.86
CA TRP A 225 5.09 9.23 5.70
C TRP A 225 3.55 9.15 5.62
N VAL A 226 2.81 9.90 6.45
CA VAL A 226 1.34 9.92 6.37
C VAL A 226 0.87 10.48 5.03
N ALA A 227 1.53 11.51 4.48
CA ALA A 227 1.22 12.05 3.16
C ALA A 227 1.48 11.00 2.06
N ALA A 228 2.64 10.33 2.09
CA ALA A 228 2.98 9.26 1.16
C ALA A 228 1.99 8.08 1.23
N PHE A 229 1.65 7.63 2.44
CA PHE A 229 0.72 6.53 2.68
C PHE A 229 -0.71 6.87 2.21
N LYS A 230 -1.18 8.09 2.49
CA LYS A 230 -2.47 8.60 1.98
C LYS A 230 -2.48 8.69 0.46
N GLY A 231 -1.42 9.25 -0.12
CA GLY A 231 -1.30 9.48 -1.56
C GLY A 231 -1.28 8.17 -2.33
N SER A 232 -0.39 7.26 -1.97
CA SER A 232 -0.29 5.92 -2.59
C SER A 232 -1.58 5.12 -2.44
N GLY A 233 -2.19 5.11 -1.25
CA GLY A 233 -3.47 4.44 -1.03
C GLY A 233 -4.58 5.02 -1.90
N ALA A 234 -4.67 6.35 -2.02
CA ALA A 234 -5.67 6.99 -2.86
C ALA A 234 -5.43 6.75 -4.35
N TYR A 235 -4.18 6.82 -4.81
CA TYR A 235 -3.78 6.51 -6.18
C TYR A 235 -4.17 5.09 -6.59
N TYR A 236 -3.79 4.09 -5.80
CA TYR A 236 -4.15 2.70 -6.13
C TYR A 236 -5.64 2.43 -5.99
N THR A 237 -6.35 3.12 -5.09
CA THR A 237 -7.81 3.04 -5.04
C THR A 237 -8.44 3.60 -6.31
N LEU A 238 -8.02 4.79 -6.75
CA LEU A 238 -8.46 5.39 -8.01
C LEU A 238 -8.20 4.47 -9.19
N GLN A 239 -6.99 3.91 -9.28
CA GLN A 239 -6.62 2.96 -10.33
C GLN A 239 -7.57 1.76 -10.36
N ASN A 240 -7.89 1.19 -9.19
CA ASN A 240 -8.83 0.09 -9.14
C ASN A 240 -10.23 0.51 -9.56
N MET A 241 -10.73 1.65 -9.06
CA MET A 241 -12.06 2.15 -9.39
C MET A 241 -12.22 2.35 -10.90
N ILE A 242 -11.29 3.07 -11.52
CA ILE A 242 -11.34 3.43 -12.94
C ILE A 242 -11.22 2.18 -13.83
N LEU A 243 -10.30 1.27 -13.50
CA LEU A 243 -10.02 0.12 -14.37
C LEU A 243 -10.96 -1.08 -14.18
N PHE A 244 -11.65 -1.19 -13.03
CA PHE A 244 -12.41 -2.39 -12.69
C PHE A 244 -13.83 -2.14 -12.19
N HIS A 245 -14.23 -0.90 -11.91
CA HIS A 245 -15.54 -0.57 -11.35
C HIS A 245 -16.35 0.42 -12.19
N ASP A 246 -15.99 0.62 -13.46
CA ASP A 246 -16.70 1.49 -14.42
C ASP A 246 -16.89 2.94 -13.90
N VAL A 247 -15.90 3.41 -13.12
CA VAL A 247 -15.88 4.74 -12.54
C VAL A 247 -15.22 5.71 -13.51
N PHE A 248 -15.83 6.88 -13.69
CA PHE A 248 -15.23 7.99 -14.43
C PHE A 248 -14.53 8.99 -13.51
N ILE A 249 -13.55 9.70 -14.07
CA ILE A 249 -12.96 10.89 -13.46
C ILE A 249 -13.29 12.11 -14.32
N ILE A 250 -13.58 13.25 -13.68
CA ILE A 250 -13.82 14.51 -14.39
C ILE A 250 -12.50 15.27 -14.48
N ASP A 251 -12.06 15.58 -15.70
CA ASP A 251 -10.83 16.33 -15.97
C ASP A 251 -10.98 17.83 -15.62
N ASP A 252 -9.90 18.59 -15.82
CA ASP A 252 -9.88 20.02 -15.53
C ASP A 252 -10.79 20.84 -16.47
N ASN A 253 -11.22 20.26 -17.60
CA ASN A 253 -12.13 20.86 -18.59
C ASN A 253 -13.60 20.44 -18.37
N GLY A 254 -13.89 19.57 -17.41
CA GLY A 254 -15.23 19.06 -17.13
C GLY A 254 -15.62 17.81 -17.92
N ASN A 255 -14.70 17.20 -18.66
CA ASN A 255 -14.96 15.98 -19.43
C ASN A 255 -14.89 14.73 -18.54
N LYS A 256 -15.78 13.76 -18.80
CA LYS A 256 -15.74 12.45 -18.15
C LYS A 256 -14.75 11.54 -18.88
N LEU A 257 -13.75 11.06 -18.16
CA LEU A 257 -12.73 10.15 -18.65
C LEU A 257 -12.90 8.77 -17.99
N TYR A 258 -12.74 7.71 -18.78
CA TYR A 258 -12.91 6.31 -18.37
C TYR A 258 -11.66 5.51 -18.70
N GLY A 259 -11.49 4.35 -18.06
CA GLY A 259 -10.42 3.39 -18.40
C GLY A 259 -9.05 4.04 -18.51
N ASP A 260 -8.39 3.85 -19.66
CA ASP A 260 -7.03 4.31 -19.90
C ASP A 260 -6.92 5.84 -19.95
N ASP A 261 -7.90 6.56 -20.50
CA ASP A 261 -7.93 8.03 -20.51
C ASP A 261 -8.04 8.59 -19.09
N GLY A 262 -8.88 7.96 -18.26
CA GLY A 262 -9.01 8.29 -16.85
C GLY A 262 -7.71 8.05 -16.08
N MET A 263 -7.03 6.94 -16.37
CA MET A 263 -5.73 6.64 -15.78
C MET A 263 -4.64 7.61 -16.22
N ALA A 264 -4.59 7.96 -17.51
CA ALA A 264 -3.64 8.95 -18.02
C ALA A 264 -3.80 10.31 -17.32
N PHE A 265 -5.03 10.73 -17.02
CA PHE A 265 -5.28 11.92 -16.22
C PHE A 265 -4.76 11.78 -14.78
N VAL A 266 -5.01 10.65 -14.11
CA VAL A 266 -4.51 10.40 -12.74
C VAL A 266 -2.97 10.39 -12.69
N ASP A 267 -2.34 9.77 -13.69
CA ASP A 267 -0.88 9.68 -13.82
C ASP A 267 -0.25 11.04 -14.15
N SER A 268 -0.94 11.89 -14.93
CA SER A 268 -0.50 13.27 -15.21
C SER A 268 -0.31 14.11 -13.94
N LYS A 269 -0.94 13.72 -12.82
CA LYS A 269 -0.84 14.41 -11.53
C LYS A 269 0.27 13.87 -10.62
N LEU A 270 0.99 12.81 -10.99
CA LEU A 270 2.04 12.21 -10.15
C LEU A 270 3.11 13.23 -9.77
N ASP A 271 3.64 13.94 -10.77
CA ASP A 271 4.69 14.93 -10.55
C ASP A 271 4.13 16.18 -9.84
N ILE A 272 2.89 16.56 -10.12
CA ILE A 272 2.23 17.75 -9.56
C ILE A 272 1.91 17.57 -8.07
N TYR A 273 1.51 16.36 -7.66
CA TYR A 273 1.08 16.06 -6.29
C TYR A 273 2.17 15.42 -5.43
N THR A 274 3.42 15.44 -5.90
CA THR A 274 4.56 14.87 -5.17
C THR A 274 4.69 15.50 -3.78
N GLY A 275 4.72 14.68 -2.74
CA GLY A 275 4.74 15.12 -1.34
C GLY A 275 3.39 15.63 -0.79
N GLU A 276 2.40 15.85 -1.65
CA GLU A 276 1.07 16.37 -1.30
C GLU A 276 -0.02 15.29 -1.43
N GLY A 277 0.19 14.12 -0.82
CA GLY A 277 -0.74 12.99 -0.94
C GLY A 277 -2.19 13.28 -0.48
N TRP A 278 -2.43 14.39 0.21
CA TRP A 278 -3.78 14.89 0.50
C TRP A 278 -4.56 15.29 -0.77
N ARG A 279 -3.89 15.71 -1.85
CA ARG A 279 -4.52 16.03 -3.15
C ARG A 279 -5.07 14.79 -3.83
N TYR A 280 -4.34 13.68 -3.82
CA TYR A 280 -4.85 12.39 -4.29
C TYR A 280 -6.04 11.90 -3.45
N LEU A 281 -5.99 12.09 -2.13
CA LEU A 281 -7.13 11.77 -1.27
C LEU A 281 -8.37 12.64 -1.58
N ALA A 282 -8.18 13.92 -1.87
CA ALA A 282 -9.26 14.82 -2.28
C ALA A 282 -9.85 14.41 -3.64
N MET A 283 -8.99 14.07 -4.60
CA MET A 283 -9.40 13.52 -5.90
C MET A 283 -10.22 12.24 -5.74
N LEU A 284 -9.77 11.30 -4.90
CA LEU A 284 -10.52 10.08 -4.60
C LEU A 284 -11.92 10.38 -4.02
N LYS A 285 -12.01 11.29 -3.05
CA LYS A 285 -13.30 11.70 -2.48
C LYS A 285 -14.23 12.31 -3.52
N LYS A 286 -13.70 13.14 -4.41
CA LYS A 286 -14.45 13.75 -5.51
C LYS A 286 -14.97 12.67 -6.47
N VAL A 287 -14.10 11.74 -6.90
CA VAL A 287 -14.49 10.61 -7.76
C VAL A 287 -15.59 9.75 -7.13
N ILE A 288 -15.49 9.45 -5.83
CA ILE A 288 -16.54 8.72 -5.09
C ILE A 288 -17.87 9.48 -5.16
N ALA A 289 -17.86 10.79 -4.93
CA ALA A 289 -19.07 11.61 -4.95
C ALA A 289 -19.66 11.73 -6.36
N ASP A 290 -18.84 12.04 -7.36
CA ASP A 290 -19.27 12.24 -8.75
C ASP A 290 -19.90 10.98 -9.36
N ASN A 291 -19.48 9.80 -8.90
CA ASN A 291 -19.97 8.51 -9.38
C ASN A 291 -21.06 7.89 -8.50
N ASN A 292 -21.44 8.53 -7.39
CA ASN A 292 -22.27 7.92 -6.34
C ASN A 292 -21.75 6.52 -5.95
N PHE A 293 -20.43 6.38 -5.83
CA PHE A 293 -19.81 5.08 -5.62
C PHE A 293 -20.00 4.64 -4.16
N HIS A 294 -20.81 3.60 -3.96
CA HIS A 294 -21.06 3.00 -2.65
C HIS A 294 -20.07 1.86 -2.38
N PHE A 295 -19.29 2.01 -1.32
CA PHE A 295 -18.45 0.94 -0.77
C PHE A 295 -19.01 0.58 0.61
N GLY A 296 -19.32 -0.71 0.80
CA GLY A 296 -20.02 -1.22 1.98
C GLY A 296 -19.37 -0.79 3.30
N ALA A 297 -20.23 -0.47 4.27
CA ALA A 297 -19.88 -0.37 5.69
C ALA A 297 -19.94 -1.76 6.34
#